data_AF-A0A6I2FA81-F1
#
_entry.id   AF-A0A6I2FA81-F1
#
_cell.length_a   1.000
_cell.length_b   1.000
_cell.length_c   1.000
_cell.angle_alpha   90.00
_cell.angle_beta   90.00
_cell.angle_gamma   90.00
#
_symmetry.space_group_name_H-M   'P 1'
#
loop_
_entity.id
_entity.type
_entity.pdbx_description
1 polymer ?
#
loop_
_entity_poly.entity_id
_entity_poly.type
_entity_poly.pdbx_seq_one_letter_code
_entity_poly.pdbx_strand_id
1 'polypeptide(L)'
;MLALTGCFGPAPASTDAASPSPAPTAAPTPTPDQVDPLTTVTSLVARPESVELRDAEGTVVASLDYLAPAGPAIETLSRVFGAPPIDEEHSGNNHFPPNTVHRWGGFELWENRFVDRWADFAAEPRTLHRPSYSVVFTESALAGIALTTIQGVQAGTSWTDLEAMPGLQVNPSGCSGPYLDYIERDETWGDGSVHKVRIGVDFVDWGNWEAPVTVTRVRAPMPIYDGCA
;
A
#
# COMPACT_ATOMS: atom_id res chain seq x y z
N MET A 1 -71.00 -46.60 63.41
CA MET A 1 -71.30 -45.95 62.12
C MET A 1 -70.96 -46.93 61.00
N LEU A 2 -71.83 -47.03 60.00
CA LEU A 2 -71.86 -47.97 58.87
C LEU A 2 -70.61 -47.96 57.95
N ALA A 3 -70.21 -49.17 57.54
CA ALA A 3 -69.75 -49.68 56.23
C ALA A 3 -68.98 -48.82 55.21
N LEU A 4 -67.92 -49.40 54.58
CA LEU A 4 -67.93 -49.80 53.15
C LEU A 4 -66.63 -50.52 52.71
N THR A 5 -66.80 -51.68 52.08
CA THR A 5 -65.87 -52.45 51.24
C THR A 5 -65.56 -51.74 49.91
N GLY A 6 -64.36 -51.93 49.33
CA GLY A 6 -64.01 -51.48 47.98
C GLY A 6 -62.85 -52.26 47.36
N CYS A 7 -63.06 -52.76 46.13
CA CYS A 7 -62.33 -53.82 45.42
C CYS A 7 -60.87 -53.56 45.00
N PHE A 8 -60.09 -54.65 44.98
CA PHE A 8 -58.86 -54.79 44.19
C PHE A 8 -59.20 -54.98 42.70
N GLY A 9 -58.58 -54.19 41.83
CA GLY A 9 -58.55 -54.38 40.38
C GLY A 9 -57.10 -54.52 39.89
N PRO A 10 -56.84 -55.34 38.85
CA PRO A 10 -55.48 -55.61 38.37
C PRO A 10 -54.88 -54.43 37.60
N ALA A 11 -53.58 -54.24 37.75
CA ALA A 11 -52.80 -53.18 37.13
C ALA A 11 -52.67 -53.37 35.60
N PRO A 12 -52.76 -52.29 34.79
CA PRO A 12 -52.52 -52.36 33.36
C PRO A 12 -51.03 -52.55 33.06
N ALA A 13 -50.74 -53.43 32.10
CA ALA A 13 -49.40 -53.63 31.55
C ALA A 13 -48.95 -52.38 30.76
N SER A 14 -47.75 -51.89 31.05
CA SER A 14 -47.13 -50.77 30.34
C SER A 14 -46.63 -51.24 28.97
N THR A 15 -47.14 -50.62 27.91
CA THR A 15 -46.68 -50.79 26.53
C THR A 15 -45.39 -50.00 26.34
N ASP A 16 -44.28 -50.68 26.02
CA ASP A 16 -43.02 -50.03 25.66
C ASP A 16 -43.20 -49.17 24.39
N ALA A 17 -43.04 -47.86 24.54
CA ALA A 17 -43.02 -46.92 23.43
C ALA A 17 -41.63 -46.96 22.75
N ALA A 18 -41.60 -47.29 21.47
CA ALA A 18 -40.37 -47.27 20.67
C ALA A 18 -39.80 -45.83 20.59
N SER A 19 -38.53 -45.69 20.97
CA SER A 19 -37.78 -44.43 20.89
C SER A 19 -37.62 -43.97 19.43
N PRO A 20 -37.82 -42.68 19.10
CA PRO A 20 -37.59 -42.18 17.74
C PRO A 20 -36.10 -42.23 17.40
N SER A 21 -35.78 -42.68 16.19
CA SER A 21 -34.42 -42.69 15.65
C SER A 21 -33.97 -41.24 15.37
N PRO A 22 -32.72 -40.86 15.70
CA PRO A 22 -32.20 -39.53 15.38
C PRO A 22 -32.15 -39.32 13.87
N ALA A 23 -32.54 -38.12 13.42
CA ALA A 23 -32.43 -37.71 12.03
C ALA A 23 -30.94 -37.56 11.63
N PRO A 24 -30.57 -37.87 10.38
CA PRO A 24 -29.19 -37.72 9.91
C PRO A 24 -28.77 -36.24 9.97
N THR A 25 -27.62 -35.98 10.61
CA THR A 25 -26.97 -34.67 10.62
C THR A 25 -26.50 -34.32 9.21
N ALA A 26 -26.93 -33.17 8.68
CA ALA A 26 -26.43 -32.68 7.40
C ALA A 26 -24.92 -32.44 7.48
N ALA A 27 -24.18 -32.95 6.49
CA ALA A 27 -22.75 -32.67 6.36
C ALA A 27 -22.54 -31.17 6.08
N PRO A 28 -21.49 -30.53 6.65
CA PRO A 28 -21.18 -29.14 6.36
C PRO A 28 -20.92 -28.96 4.86
N THR A 29 -21.55 -27.96 4.26
CA THR A 29 -21.24 -27.52 2.90
C THR A 29 -19.79 -27.02 2.85
N PRO A 30 -18.97 -27.43 1.86
CA PRO A 30 -17.63 -26.88 1.73
C PRO A 30 -17.70 -25.36 1.51
N THR A 31 -16.96 -24.61 2.34
CA THR A 31 -16.72 -23.18 2.10
C THR A 31 -15.87 -23.05 0.83
N PRO A 32 -16.19 -22.17 -0.12
CA PRO A 32 -15.32 -21.90 -1.25
C PRO A 32 -13.92 -21.51 -0.77
N ASP A 33 -12.88 -21.98 -1.46
CA ASP A 33 -11.51 -21.53 -1.18
C ASP A 33 -11.43 -20.00 -1.37
N GLN A 34 -10.92 -19.30 -0.36
CA GLN A 34 -10.72 -17.86 -0.43
C GLN A 34 -9.56 -17.58 -1.38
N VAL A 35 -9.87 -16.98 -2.53
CA VAL A 35 -8.85 -16.51 -3.49
C VAL A 35 -8.04 -15.40 -2.82
N ASP A 36 -6.70 -15.52 -2.88
CA ASP A 36 -5.81 -14.45 -2.41
C ASP A 36 -6.05 -13.20 -3.27
N PRO A 37 -6.55 -12.09 -2.69
CA PRO A 37 -6.90 -10.93 -3.49
C PRO A 37 -5.68 -10.29 -4.16
N LEU A 38 -4.45 -10.53 -3.68
CA LEU A 38 -3.24 -10.05 -4.38
C LEU A 38 -3.07 -10.65 -5.79
N THR A 39 -3.73 -11.77 -6.08
CA THR A 39 -3.72 -12.39 -7.43
C THR A 39 -4.57 -11.63 -8.44
N THR A 40 -5.38 -10.66 -8.01
CA THR A 40 -6.22 -9.84 -8.90
C THR A 40 -5.60 -8.50 -9.25
N VAL A 41 -4.41 -8.18 -8.73
CA VAL A 41 -3.74 -6.89 -8.95
C VAL A 41 -3.37 -6.72 -10.42
N THR A 42 -3.83 -5.63 -11.02
CA THR A 42 -3.53 -5.25 -12.40
C THR A 42 -2.86 -3.88 -12.50
N SER A 43 -2.84 -3.10 -11.42
CA SER A 43 -2.08 -1.84 -11.38
C SER A 43 -1.54 -1.51 -10.00
N LEU A 44 -0.37 -0.87 -9.98
CA LEU A 44 0.16 -0.16 -8.84
C LEU A 44 0.04 1.34 -9.13
N VAL A 45 -0.63 2.05 -8.21
CA VAL A 45 -0.91 3.47 -8.31
C VAL A 45 -0.10 4.21 -7.26
N ALA A 46 0.86 5.02 -7.68
CA ALA A 46 1.57 5.93 -6.78
C ALA A 46 0.61 7.01 -6.27
N ARG A 47 0.47 7.11 -4.94
CA ARG A 47 -0.28 8.16 -4.23
C ARG A 47 0.68 8.92 -3.30
N PRO A 48 0.29 10.09 -2.78
CA PRO A 48 1.13 10.85 -1.85
C PRO A 48 1.39 10.18 -0.49
N GLU A 49 0.53 9.25 -0.04
CA GLU A 49 0.67 8.60 1.28
C GLU A 49 0.97 7.11 1.22
N SER A 50 0.69 6.49 0.08
CA SER A 50 0.87 5.05 -0.12
C SER A 50 1.06 4.72 -1.59
N VAL A 51 1.50 3.50 -1.86
CA VAL A 51 1.25 2.87 -3.17
C VAL A 51 0.02 1.98 -3.03
N GLU A 52 -0.96 2.20 -3.90
CA GLU A 52 -2.18 1.39 -3.94
C GLU A 52 -2.05 0.28 -4.97
N LEU A 53 -2.41 -0.93 -4.58
CA LEU A 53 -2.52 -2.09 -5.45
C LEU A 53 -4.00 -2.23 -5.83
N ARG A 54 -4.30 -2.16 -7.12
CA ARG A 54 -5.67 -2.16 -7.62
C ARG A 54 -5.95 -3.29 -8.60
N ASP A 55 -7.18 -3.77 -8.58
CA ASP A 55 -7.68 -4.75 -9.53
C ASP A 55 -8.09 -4.10 -10.88
N ALA A 56 -8.61 -4.93 -11.79
CA ALA A 56 -9.00 -4.52 -13.14
C ALA A 56 -10.15 -3.50 -13.15
N GLU A 57 -10.99 -3.53 -12.11
CA GLU A 57 -12.09 -2.59 -11.89
C GLU A 57 -11.60 -1.27 -11.26
N GLY A 58 -10.33 -1.20 -10.85
CA GLY A 58 -9.73 -0.05 -10.20
C GLY A 58 -9.99 0.00 -8.69
N THR A 59 -10.51 -1.07 -8.09
CA THR A 59 -10.72 -1.22 -6.65
C THR A 59 -9.39 -1.39 -5.95
N VAL A 60 -9.18 -0.71 -4.83
CA VAL A 60 -7.99 -0.90 -4.00
C VAL A 60 -8.09 -2.23 -3.27
N VAL A 61 -7.21 -3.15 -3.65
CA VAL A 61 -7.04 -4.47 -3.03
C VAL A 61 -6.15 -4.39 -1.80
N ALA A 62 -5.08 -3.60 -1.89
CA ALA A 62 -4.17 -3.32 -0.80
C ALA A 62 -3.58 -1.91 -0.93
N SER A 63 -3.14 -1.33 0.18
CA SER A 63 -2.45 -0.05 0.20
C SER A 63 -1.22 -0.20 1.10
N LEU A 64 -0.05 0.18 0.59
CA LEU A 64 1.22 0.09 1.30
C LEU A 64 1.63 1.49 1.75
N ASP A 65 1.39 1.79 3.03
CA ASP A 65 1.70 3.07 3.68
C ASP A 65 3.22 3.29 3.80
N TYR A 66 3.71 4.40 3.24
CA TYR A 66 5.14 4.75 3.24
C TYR A 66 5.76 4.94 4.63
N LEU A 67 4.92 5.15 5.65
CA LEU A 67 5.35 5.30 7.05
C LEU A 67 5.47 3.94 7.76
N ALA A 68 4.84 2.89 7.22
CA ALA A 68 4.94 1.55 7.77
C ALA A 68 6.34 0.93 7.53
N PRO A 69 6.74 -0.10 8.29
CA PRO A 69 7.98 -0.82 8.01
C PRO A 69 8.03 -1.36 6.58
N ALA A 70 9.21 -1.33 5.94
CA ALA A 70 9.36 -1.77 4.54
C ALA A 70 9.17 -3.29 4.36
N GLY A 71 9.53 -4.11 5.35
CA GLY A 71 9.48 -5.58 5.25
C GLY A 71 8.15 -6.14 4.74
N PRO A 72 7.00 -5.83 5.37
CA PRO A 72 5.69 -6.24 4.88
C PRO A 72 5.35 -5.75 3.46
N ALA A 73 5.81 -4.56 3.06
CA ALA A 73 5.62 -4.05 1.71
C ALA A 73 6.44 -4.86 0.70
N ILE A 74 7.72 -5.15 1.01
CA ILE A 74 8.61 -5.97 0.18
C ILE A 74 8.04 -7.39 0.02
N GLU A 75 7.52 -7.99 1.09
CA GLU A 75 6.87 -9.30 1.04
C GLU A 75 5.64 -9.27 0.13
N THR A 76 4.77 -8.27 0.29
CA THR A 76 3.58 -8.10 -0.55
C THR A 76 3.95 -7.94 -2.03
N LEU A 77 4.90 -7.07 -2.34
CA LEU A 77 5.37 -6.81 -3.70
C LEU A 77 6.05 -8.05 -4.31
N SER A 78 6.81 -8.81 -3.51
CA SER A 78 7.43 -10.05 -3.99
C SER A 78 6.40 -11.11 -4.39
N ARG A 79 5.26 -11.18 -3.69
CA ARG A 79 4.15 -12.05 -4.06
C ARG A 79 3.45 -11.58 -5.33
N VAL A 80 3.16 -10.28 -5.42
CA VAL A 80 2.50 -9.66 -6.57
C VAL A 80 3.33 -9.81 -7.85
N PHE A 81 4.64 -9.60 -7.78
CA PHE A 81 5.54 -9.75 -8.91
C PHE A 81 6.04 -11.19 -9.12
N GLY A 82 5.76 -12.09 -8.18
CA GLY A 82 6.11 -13.50 -8.26
C GLY A 82 7.61 -13.81 -8.10
N ALA A 83 8.41 -12.86 -7.60
CA ALA A 83 9.86 -13.00 -7.40
C ALA A 83 10.37 -12.07 -6.28
N PRO A 84 11.47 -12.44 -5.58
CA PRO A 84 12.14 -11.51 -4.67
C PRO A 84 12.80 -10.35 -5.44
N PRO A 85 13.04 -9.19 -4.78
CA PRO A 85 13.76 -8.09 -5.39
C PRO A 85 15.25 -8.41 -5.58
N ILE A 86 15.90 -7.59 -6.40
CA ILE A 86 17.35 -7.42 -6.39
C ILE A 86 17.66 -6.24 -5.49
N ASP A 87 18.50 -6.46 -4.48
CA ASP A 87 18.87 -5.44 -3.51
C ASP A 87 20.17 -4.73 -3.91
N GLU A 88 20.17 -3.39 -3.80
CA GLU A 88 21.33 -2.54 -4.00
C GLU A 88 21.48 -1.58 -2.82
N GLU A 89 22.66 -1.58 -2.19
CA GLU A 89 22.96 -0.67 -1.08
C GLU A 89 23.51 0.66 -1.61
N HIS A 90 22.92 1.76 -1.17
CA HIS A 90 23.43 3.10 -1.45
C HIS A 90 23.86 3.79 -0.17
N SER A 91 25.10 4.30 -0.17
CA SER A 91 25.55 5.19 0.88
C SER A 91 24.72 6.48 0.87
N GLY A 92 24.24 6.88 2.04
CA GLY A 92 23.59 8.17 2.22
C GLY A 92 24.55 9.34 2.08
N ASN A 93 24.01 10.54 2.09
CA ASN A 93 24.77 11.79 2.14
C ASN A 93 24.17 12.74 3.19
N ASN A 94 24.43 14.05 3.09
CA ASN A 94 23.90 15.05 4.00
C ASN A 94 22.44 15.45 3.71
N HIS A 95 21.89 15.08 2.55
CA HIS A 95 20.51 15.35 2.15
C HIS A 95 19.61 14.11 2.25
N PHE A 96 20.17 12.91 2.09
CA PHE A 96 19.41 11.66 2.11
C PHE A 96 20.07 10.62 3.04
N PRO A 97 19.27 9.87 3.81
CA PRO A 97 19.79 8.74 4.58
C PRO A 97 20.36 7.66 3.64
N PRO A 98 21.25 6.78 4.13
CA PRO A 98 21.54 5.53 3.44
C PRO A 98 20.24 4.79 3.11
N ASN A 99 20.23 4.05 2.00
CA ASN A 99 19.06 3.25 1.65
C ASN A 99 19.46 1.91 1.01
N THR A 100 18.55 0.95 1.14
CA THR A 100 18.56 -0.28 0.34
C THR A 100 17.49 -0.13 -0.72
N VAL A 101 17.86 -0.23 -2.00
CA VAL A 101 16.93 -0.22 -3.12
C VAL A 101 16.58 -1.66 -3.47
N HIS A 102 15.31 -2.00 -3.33
CA HIS A 102 14.72 -3.28 -3.71
C HIS A 102 14.11 -3.14 -5.10
N ARG A 103 14.66 -3.82 -6.12
CA ARG A 103 14.22 -3.69 -7.51
C ARG A 103 13.51 -4.94 -8.02
N TRP A 104 12.38 -4.73 -8.70
CA TRP A 104 11.70 -5.71 -9.54
C TRP A 104 11.62 -5.18 -10.97
N GLY A 105 12.75 -5.05 -11.68
CA GLY A 105 12.75 -4.41 -13.01
C GLY A 105 12.27 -2.96 -12.96
N GLY A 106 11.15 -2.65 -13.61
CA GLY A 106 10.55 -1.31 -13.71
C GLY A 106 9.99 -0.70 -12.42
N PHE A 107 10.01 -1.43 -11.31
CA PHE A 107 9.57 -0.94 -9.98
C PHE A 107 10.73 -1.00 -8.97
N GLU A 108 10.89 0.08 -8.20
CA GLU A 108 11.88 0.18 -7.12
C GLU A 108 11.19 0.60 -5.81
N LEU A 109 11.55 -0.05 -4.70
CA LEU A 109 11.26 0.41 -3.33
C LEU A 109 12.58 0.83 -2.68
N TRP A 110 12.67 2.08 -2.24
CA TRP A 110 13.87 2.65 -1.63
C TRP A 110 13.67 2.67 -0.12
N GLU A 111 14.18 1.67 0.59
CA GLU A 111 14.08 1.57 2.06
C GLU A 111 15.09 2.51 2.70
N ASN A 112 14.61 3.55 3.37
CA ASN A 112 15.45 4.50 4.08
C ASN A 112 16.00 3.90 5.37
N ARG A 113 17.32 3.97 5.54
CA ARG A 113 18.04 3.46 6.70
C ARG A 113 18.61 4.61 7.50
N PHE A 114 18.01 4.88 8.65
CA PHE A 114 18.40 5.96 9.54
C PHE A 114 19.53 5.50 10.48
N VAL A 115 20.70 5.30 9.88
CA VAL A 115 21.93 4.84 10.53
C VAL A 115 23.05 5.85 10.32
N ASP A 116 24.23 5.58 10.88
CA ASP A 116 25.41 6.44 10.77
C ASP A 116 25.09 7.89 11.21
N ARG A 117 25.36 8.88 10.34
CA ARG A 117 25.07 10.30 10.61
C ARG A 117 23.57 10.63 10.71
N TRP A 118 22.70 9.68 10.38
CA TRP A 118 21.24 9.80 10.48
C TRP A 118 20.68 9.05 11.70
N ALA A 119 21.53 8.48 12.56
CA ALA A 119 21.12 7.65 13.69
C ALA A 119 20.23 8.38 14.71
N ASP A 120 20.38 9.71 14.85
CA ASP A 120 19.52 10.50 15.74
C ASP A 120 18.03 10.44 15.32
N PHE A 121 17.78 10.21 14.03
CA PHE A 121 16.43 10.06 13.50
C PHE A 121 15.91 8.63 13.61
N ALA A 122 16.70 7.64 14.02
CA ALA A 122 16.28 6.24 14.04
C ALA A 122 15.08 5.98 14.97
N ALA A 123 15.02 6.69 16.11
CA ALA A 123 13.98 6.55 17.11
C ALA A 123 12.77 7.47 16.89
N GLU A 124 12.85 8.41 15.94
CA GLU A 124 11.75 9.33 15.67
C GLU A 124 10.59 8.62 14.95
N PRO A 125 9.33 9.03 15.21
CA PRO A 125 8.21 8.63 14.36
C PRO A 125 8.48 8.95 12.88
N ARG A 126 8.11 8.06 11.97
CA ARG A 126 8.22 8.32 10.53
C ARG A 126 7.26 9.45 10.14
N THR A 127 7.71 10.27 9.19
CA THR A 127 6.90 11.31 8.56
C THR A 127 7.01 11.17 7.05
N LEU A 128 6.14 11.81 6.28
CA LEU A 128 6.25 11.75 4.81
C LEU A 128 7.47 12.50 4.25
N HIS A 129 8.12 13.33 5.07
CA HIS A 129 9.43 13.91 4.76
C HIS A 129 10.59 12.93 5.06
N ARG A 130 10.40 12.01 6.00
CA ARG A 130 11.34 10.92 6.35
C ARG A 130 10.61 9.58 6.42
N PRO A 131 10.08 9.10 5.27
CA PRO A 131 9.29 7.88 5.26
C PRO A 131 10.19 6.67 5.52
N SER A 132 9.59 5.54 5.88
CA SER A 132 10.33 4.26 5.93
C SER A 132 10.84 3.89 4.55
N TYR A 133 10.05 4.13 3.51
CA TYR A 133 10.45 3.90 2.13
C TYR A 133 9.74 4.85 1.16
N SER A 134 10.32 5.00 -0.03
CA SER A 134 9.66 5.58 -1.20
C SER A 134 9.61 4.56 -2.34
N VAL A 135 8.83 4.85 -3.37
CA VAL A 135 8.72 4.04 -4.59
C VAL A 135 9.08 4.85 -5.81
N VAL A 136 9.64 4.17 -6.81
CA VAL A 136 10.00 4.73 -8.10
C VAL A 136 9.53 3.79 -9.20
N PHE A 137 8.77 4.31 -10.17
CA PHE A 137 8.40 3.56 -11.37
C PHE A 137 9.27 4.05 -12.53
N THR A 138 10.00 3.14 -13.16
CA THR A 138 10.92 3.42 -14.27
C THR A 138 10.43 2.83 -15.60
N GLU A 139 9.38 2.02 -15.57
CA GLU A 139 8.67 1.50 -16.74
C GLU A 139 7.16 1.72 -16.60
N SER A 140 6.41 1.58 -17.69
CA SER A 140 4.94 1.74 -17.70
C SER A 140 4.20 0.52 -17.15
N ALA A 141 4.82 -0.65 -17.16
CA ALA A 141 4.25 -1.88 -16.65
C ALA A 141 5.34 -2.89 -16.29
N LEU A 142 5.01 -3.81 -15.39
CA LEU A 142 5.88 -4.90 -14.95
C LEU A 142 5.03 -6.16 -14.79
N ALA A 143 5.44 -7.27 -15.43
CA ALA A 143 4.72 -8.54 -15.37
C ALA A 143 3.20 -8.43 -15.71
N GLY A 144 2.83 -7.50 -16.60
CA GLY A 144 1.43 -7.24 -16.98
C GLY A 144 0.67 -6.33 -16.02
N ILE A 145 1.31 -5.84 -14.96
CA ILE A 145 0.74 -4.90 -13.98
C ILE A 145 1.17 -3.48 -14.37
N ALA A 146 0.21 -2.59 -14.57
CA ALA A 146 0.50 -1.19 -14.90
C ALA A 146 1.14 -0.47 -13.70
N LEU A 147 2.17 0.35 -13.96
CA LEU A 147 2.83 1.20 -12.97
C LEU A 147 2.48 2.65 -13.28
N THR A 148 1.59 3.26 -12.51
CA THR A 148 0.91 4.50 -12.93
C THR A 148 0.59 5.46 -11.77
N THR A 149 0.15 6.67 -12.09
CA THR A 149 -0.54 7.56 -11.14
C THR A 149 -2.06 7.49 -11.31
N ILE A 150 -2.80 8.12 -10.40
CA ILE A 150 -4.26 8.22 -10.48
C ILE A 150 -4.73 9.01 -11.71
N GLN A 151 -3.88 9.88 -12.26
CA GLN A 151 -4.11 10.61 -13.51
C GLN A 151 -3.66 9.84 -14.76
N GLY A 152 -3.09 8.64 -14.60
CA GLY A 152 -2.61 7.83 -15.74
C GLY A 152 -1.21 8.19 -16.23
N VAL A 153 -0.41 8.95 -15.46
CA VAL A 153 0.99 9.24 -15.82
C VAL A 153 1.85 8.02 -15.53
N GLN A 154 2.73 7.67 -16.46
CA GLN A 154 3.63 6.53 -16.39
C GLN A 154 5.02 6.92 -16.88
N ALA A 155 6.02 6.09 -16.58
CA ALA A 155 7.28 6.23 -17.31
C ALA A 155 7.03 6.00 -18.82
N GLY A 156 7.59 6.88 -19.65
CA GLY A 156 7.34 6.96 -21.08
C GLY A 156 6.30 7.99 -21.51
N THR A 157 5.51 8.58 -20.58
CA THR A 157 4.65 9.73 -20.90
C THR A 157 5.51 10.86 -21.49
N SER A 158 5.09 11.47 -22.60
CA SER A 158 5.86 12.59 -23.17
C SER A 158 5.78 13.80 -22.23
N TRP A 159 6.85 14.58 -22.17
CA TRP A 159 6.87 15.74 -21.28
C TRP A 159 5.81 16.79 -21.68
N THR A 160 5.59 16.96 -22.99
CA THR A 160 4.52 17.82 -23.51
C THR A 160 3.13 17.37 -23.03
N ASP A 161 2.86 16.07 -23.03
CA ASP A 161 1.56 15.55 -22.56
C ASP A 161 1.41 15.76 -21.05
N LEU A 162 2.49 15.58 -20.29
CA LEU A 162 2.51 15.87 -18.85
C LEU A 162 2.20 17.34 -18.60
N GLU A 163 2.89 18.27 -19.26
CA GLU A 163 2.70 19.72 -19.11
C GLU A 163 1.29 20.18 -19.49
N ALA A 164 0.63 19.46 -20.40
CA ALA A 164 -0.75 19.71 -20.77
C ALA A 164 -1.78 19.21 -19.73
N MET A 165 -1.36 18.45 -18.71
CA MET A 165 -2.29 17.86 -17.74
C MET A 165 -2.90 18.92 -16.81
N PRO A 166 -4.23 18.95 -16.67
CA PRO A 166 -4.89 19.82 -15.72
C PRO A 166 -4.42 19.54 -14.29
N GLY A 167 -4.06 20.61 -13.58
CA GLY A 167 -3.65 20.52 -12.17
C GLY A 167 -2.17 20.22 -11.95
N LEU A 168 -1.38 20.02 -13.00
CA LEU A 168 0.08 19.89 -12.87
C LEU A 168 0.63 21.13 -12.15
N GLN A 169 1.40 20.90 -11.09
CA GLN A 169 2.09 21.95 -10.36
C GLN A 169 3.59 21.86 -10.63
N VAL A 170 4.23 23.01 -10.73
CA VAL A 170 5.71 23.09 -10.75
C VAL A 170 6.20 23.15 -9.31
N ASN A 171 7.24 22.37 -8.98
CA ASN A 171 7.92 22.53 -7.70
C ASN A 171 8.78 23.80 -7.75
N PRO A 172 8.47 24.85 -6.97
CA PRO A 172 9.18 26.13 -7.03
C PRO A 172 10.63 26.03 -6.54
N SER A 173 11.00 25.04 -5.72
CA SER A 173 12.39 24.81 -5.32
C SER A 173 13.27 24.23 -6.44
N GLY A 174 12.67 23.56 -7.42
CA GLY A 174 13.41 22.78 -8.43
C GLY A 174 14.15 21.55 -7.88
N CYS A 175 14.08 21.27 -6.57
CA CYS A 175 14.69 20.09 -5.94
C CYS A 175 13.97 18.78 -6.31
N SER A 176 12.75 18.88 -6.83
CA SER A 176 11.97 17.78 -7.37
C SER A 176 11.30 18.23 -8.68
N GLY A 177 10.78 17.28 -9.44
CA GLY A 177 10.10 17.58 -10.69
C GLY A 177 8.71 18.21 -10.47
N PRO A 178 7.99 18.53 -11.56
CA PRO A 178 6.57 18.87 -11.44
C PRO A 178 5.80 17.70 -10.83
N TYR A 179 4.68 18.01 -10.19
CA TYR A 179 3.94 17.04 -9.39
C TYR A 179 2.42 17.13 -9.60
N LEU A 180 1.78 16.00 -9.38
CA LEU A 180 0.34 15.79 -9.34
C LEU A 180 -0.01 15.00 -8.06
N ASP A 181 -1.32 14.88 -7.78
CA ASP A 181 -1.84 14.11 -6.63
C ASP A 181 -1.07 14.40 -5.34
N TYR A 182 -1.32 15.57 -4.76
CA TYR A 182 -0.63 16.00 -3.55
C TYR A 182 -1.62 16.24 -2.40
N ILE A 183 -1.08 16.15 -1.20
CA ILE A 183 -1.74 16.57 0.03
C ILE A 183 -1.00 17.76 0.61
N GLU A 184 -1.73 18.60 1.34
CA GLU A 184 -1.15 19.62 2.22
C GLU A 184 -1.28 19.16 3.67
N ARG A 185 -0.21 19.37 4.44
CA ARG A 185 -0.22 19.16 5.89
C ARG A 185 0.43 20.33 6.60
N ASP A 186 -0.01 20.54 7.82
CA ASP A 186 0.64 21.45 8.74
C ASP A 186 1.78 20.68 9.43
N GLU A 187 3.01 21.18 9.32
CA GLU A 187 4.19 20.65 10.00
C GLU A 187 4.67 21.69 11.01
N THR A 188 4.87 21.27 12.26
CA THR A 188 5.48 22.13 13.28
C THR A 188 6.99 21.98 13.24
N TRP A 189 7.69 23.07 12.95
CA TRP A 189 9.16 23.08 12.91
C TRP A 189 9.76 23.21 14.31
N GLY A 190 11.08 22.99 14.42
CA GLY A 190 11.78 22.99 15.71
C GLY A 190 11.71 24.31 16.48
N ASP A 191 11.38 25.42 15.83
CA ASP A 191 11.14 26.73 16.43
C ASP A 191 9.68 26.95 16.90
N GLY A 192 8.81 25.95 16.72
CA GLY A 192 7.40 25.97 17.08
C GLY A 192 6.48 26.64 16.05
N SER A 193 7.01 27.14 14.94
CA SER A 193 6.21 27.66 13.84
C SER A 193 5.52 26.53 13.07
N VAL A 194 4.35 26.81 12.50
CA VAL A 194 3.60 25.85 11.68
C VAL A 194 3.72 26.24 10.22
N HIS A 195 4.25 25.33 9.41
CA HIS A 195 4.43 25.48 7.99
C HIS A 195 3.52 24.53 7.23
N LYS A 196 2.99 25.00 6.09
CA LYS A 196 2.31 24.11 5.14
C LYS A 196 3.36 23.37 4.33
N VAL A 197 3.33 22.05 4.40
CA VAL A 197 4.14 21.16 3.56
C VAL A 197 3.26 20.44 2.57
N ARG A 198 3.77 20.30 1.35
CA ARG A 198 3.14 19.52 0.28
C ARG A 198 3.90 18.23 0.10
N ILE A 199 3.18 17.12 0.04
CA ILE A 199 3.70 15.81 -0.32
C ILE A 199 2.92 15.34 -1.53
N GLY A 200 3.61 14.94 -2.60
CA GLY A 200 2.97 14.58 -3.86
C GLY A 200 3.63 13.41 -4.57
N VAL A 201 3.11 13.15 -5.77
CA VAL A 201 3.72 12.27 -6.76
C VAL A 201 4.38 13.16 -7.80
N ASP A 202 5.69 13.00 -7.99
CA ASP A 202 6.44 13.83 -8.93
C ASP A 202 6.96 13.04 -10.13
N PHE A 203 7.38 13.79 -11.15
CA PHE A 203 7.78 13.27 -12.45
C PHE A 203 9.12 13.84 -12.86
N VAL A 204 10.01 13.00 -13.37
CA VAL A 204 11.34 13.46 -13.77
C VAL A 204 11.78 12.82 -15.08
N ASP A 205 12.51 13.60 -15.89
CA ASP A 205 13.36 13.08 -16.96
C ASP A 205 14.79 12.94 -16.41
N TRP A 206 15.03 11.83 -15.71
CA TRP A 206 16.31 11.52 -15.09
C TRP A 206 17.44 11.50 -16.12
N GLY A 207 18.46 12.33 -15.89
CA GLY A 207 19.59 12.52 -16.81
C GLY A 207 19.39 13.63 -17.83
N ASN A 208 18.21 14.24 -17.87
CA ASN A 208 17.86 15.31 -18.82
C ASN A 208 17.02 16.40 -18.14
N TRP A 209 17.49 16.88 -16.98
CA TRP A 209 16.73 17.81 -16.11
C TRP A 209 16.52 19.20 -16.72
N GLU A 210 17.45 19.66 -17.56
CA GLU A 210 17.41 21.00 -18.16
C GLU A 210 16.46 21.10 -19.37
N ALA A 211 16.22 19.98 -20.04
CA ALA A 211 15.43 19.92 -21.27
C ALA A 211 14.61 18.63 -21.34
N PRO A 212 13.73 18.37 -20.36
CA PRO A 212 13.03 17.10 -20.24
C PRO A 212 12.15 16.82 -21.47
N VAL A 213 12.16 15.58 -21.94
CA VAL A 213 11.43 15.14 -23.15
C VAL A 213 10.43 14.05 -22.82
N THR A 214 10.72 13.22 -21.81
CA THR A 214 9.83 12.15 -21.37
C THR A 214 9.93 11.95 -19.87
N VAL A 215 8.85 11.51 -19.24
CA VAL A 215 8.89 11.04 -17.86
C VAL A 215 9.67 9.73 -17.85
N THR A 216 10.87 9.71 -17.29
CA THR A 216 11.62 8.47 -17.09
C THR A 216 11.41 7.90 -15.69
N ARG A 217 10.93 8.71 -14.74
CA ARG A 217 10.53 8.21 -13.42
C ARG A 217 9.29 8.90 -12.87
N VAL A 218 8.41 8.10 -12.26
CA VAL A 218 7.34 8.53 -11.35
C VAL A 218 7.80 8.22 -9.93
N ARG A 219 7.71 9.17 -8.99
CA ARG A 219 8.22 8.98 -7.61
C ARG A 219 7.21 9.40 -6.56
N ALA A 220 7.13 8.64 -5.47
CA ALA A 220 6.31 8.96 -4.32
C ALA A 220 6.83 8.28 -3.04
N PRO A 221 6.60 8.85 -1.84
CA PRO A 221 6.13 10.21 -1.62
C PRO A 221 7.27 11.21 -1.89
N MET A 222 6.95 12.37 -2.46
CA MET A 222 7.94 13.42 -2.71
C MET A 222 7.57 14.70 -1.94
N PRO A 223 8.42 15.16 -1.02
CA PRO A 223 8.23 16.46 -0.39
C PRO A 223 8.48 17.58 -1.40
N ILE A 224 7.57 18.54 -1.43
CA ILE A 224 7.60 19.72 -2.28
C ILE A 224 7.89 20.93 -1.40
N TYR A 225 8.96 21.66 -1.72
CA TYR A 225 9.39 22.82 -0.95
C TYR A 225 9.12 24.11 -1.73
N ASP A 226 8.72 25.16 -1.01
CA ASP A 226 8.53 26.50 -1.58
C ASP A 226 9.86 27.26 -1.84
N GLY A 227 11.02 26.62 -1.59
CA GLY A 227 12.36 27.12 -1.87
C GLY A 227 13.45 26.08 -1.57
N CYS A 228 14.69 26.32 -2.02
CA CYS A 228 15.82 25.46 -1.64
C CYS A 228 16.15 25.69 -0.14
N ALA A 229 16.05 24.63 0.65
CA ALA A 229 16.56 24.61 2.03
C ALA A 229 18.07 24.32 2.04
#